data_AF-A0A7W2RG98-F1
#
_entry.id   AF-A0A7W2RG98-F1
#
_cell.length_a   1.000
_cell.length_b   1.000
_cell.length_c   1.000
_cell.angle_alpha   90.00
_cell.angle_beta   90.00
_cell.angle_gamma   90.00
#
_symmetry.space_group_name_H-M   'P 1'
#
loop_
_entity.id
_entity.type
_entity.pdbx_description
1 polymer ?
#
loop_
_entity_poly.entity_id
_entity_poly.type
_entity_poly.pdbx_seq_one_letter_code
_entity_poly.pdbx_strand_id
1 'polypeptide(L)'
;MVIQSLLWQSQQQSSDFAELCNALYERELITLARNECLALASLQGRIKSLPHYVKRTAFALLKAQTPLALDIQNASWLAKQVARSPEISQLSAYDETVTAWYKSQELVHGLVVPIALNGHIVLDCIDRIDLEKQRFRTNVYGWFYLMDNETVSAASNRAKNEGDRASEADIEADSEAESEVTRHKVNLLKPTKKVMSAACAGHRWKDGQKLQPIMPSLRELLLSCTINWRNFKQPRVNLPDN
;
A
#
# COMPACT_ATOMS: atom_id res chain seq x y z
N MET A 1 21.00 -35.84 16.21
CA MET A 1 22.13 -35.02 16.69
C MET A 1 21.86 -33.57 16.27
N VAL A 2 21.37 -32.73 17.18
CA VAL A 2 21.09 -31.32 16.87
C VAL A 2 22.44 -30.61 16.75
N ILE A 3 22.73 -30.06 15.57
CA ILE A 3 23.97 -29.33 15.33
C ILE A 3 23.92 -28.03 16.13
N GLN A 4 24.99 -27.69 16.85
CA GLN A 4 25.07 -26.49 17.69
C GLN A 4 24.66 -25.19 16.95
N SER A 5 24.86 -25.10 15.64
CA SER A 5 24.42 -23.98 14.81
C SER A 5 22.89 -23.77 14.77
N LEU A 6 22.09 -24.83 14.87
CA LEU A 6 20.62 -24.75 14.86
C LEU A 6 20.07 -24.12 16.15
N LEU A 7 20.75 -24.33 17.28
CA LEU A 7 20.39 -23.73 18.57
C LEU A 7 20.67 -22.22 18.58
N TRP A 8 21.80 -21.81 18.01
CA TRP A 8 22.12 -20.39 17.88
C TRP A 8 21.19 -19.68 16.90
N GLN A 9 20.79 -20.35 15.81
CA GLN A 9 19.84 -19.79 14.84
C GLN A 9 18.45 -19.56 15.45
N SER A 10 17.93 -20.51 16.26
CA SER A 10 16.64 -20.33 16.93
C SER A 10 16.69 -19.25 18.01
N GLN A 11 17.83 -19.14 18.73
CA GLN A 11 18.04 -18.09 19.72
C GLN A 11 18.14 -16.70 19.08
N GLN A 12 18.86 -16.58 17.96
CA GLN A 12 18.95 -15.33 17.20
C GLN A 12 17.58 -14.93 16.63
N GLN A 13 16.84 -15.87 16.03
CA GLN A 13 15.48 -15.59 15.53
C GLN A 13 14.52 -15.15 16.64
N SER A 14 14.65 -15.73 17.84
CA SER A 14 13.87 -15.31 19.02
C SER A 14 14.24 -13.90 19.47
N SER A 15 15.53 -13.55 19.46
CA SER A 15 16.02 -12.20 19.78
C SER A 15 15.57 -11.17 18.76
N ASP A 16 15.80 -11.44 17.46
CA ASP A 16 15.41 -10.54 16.36
C ASP A 16 13.90 -10.31 16.36
N PHE A 17 13.11 -11.35 16.64
CA PHE A 17 11.66 -11.24 16.76
C PHE A 17 11.23 -10.32 17.92
N ALA A 18 11.86 -10.47 19.09
CA ALA A 18 11.58 -9.62 20.24
C ALA A 18 11.93 -8.15 19.97
N GLU A 19 13.07 -7.91 19.32
CA GLU A 19 13.53 -6.57 18.97
C GLU A 19 12.64 -5.90 17.92
N LEU A 20 12.24 -6.63 16.88
CA LEU A 20 11.23 -6.17 15.93
C LEU A 20 9.91 -5.83 16.63
N CYS A 21 9.45 -6.66 17.57
CA CYS A 21 8.25 -6.36 18.32
C CYS A 21 8.39 -5.05 19.11
N ASN A 22 9.52 -4.84 19.79
CA ASN A 22 9.78 -3.62 20.56
C ASN A 22 9.77 -2.38 19.66
N ALA A 23 10.52 -2.41 18.56
CA ALA A 23 10.59 -1.31 17.60
C ALA A 23 9.21 -0.98 16.99
N LEU A 24 8.44 -2.00 16.64
CA LEU A 24 7.07 -1.82 16.13
C LEU A 24 6.13 -1.26 17.20
N TYR A 25 6.18 -1.75 18.44
CA TYR A 25 5.37 -1.19 19.53
C TYR A 25 5.68 0.28 19.78
N GLU A 26 6.97 0.65 19.88
CA GLU A 26 7.38 2.03 20.12
C GLU A 26 6.79 2.96 19.05
N ARG A 27 6.94 2.60 17.77
CA ARG A 27 6.41 3.38 16.66
C ARG A 27 4.89 3.51 16.69
N GLU A 28 4.18 2.40 16.90
CA GLU A 28 2.71 2.42 16.90
C GLU A 28 2.15 3.17 18.09
N LEU A 29 2.80 3.09 19.26
CA LEU A 29 2.43 3.88 20.45
C LEU A 29 2.61 5.38 20.20
N ILE A 30 3.74 5.79 19.59
CA ILE A 30 3.94 7.20 19.18
C ILE A 30 2.85 7.65 18.21
N THR A 31 2.50 6.79 17.26
CA THR A 31 1.45 7.07 16.27
C THR A 31 0.07 7.19 16.92
N LEU A 32 -0.26 6.32 17.88
CA LEU A 32 -1.50 6.38 18.64
C LEU A 32 -1.58 7.63 19.52
N ALA A 33 -0.46 8.05 20.12
CA ALA A 33 -0.40 9.23 20.98
C ALA A 33 -0.52 10.55 20.21
N ARG A 34 -0.01 10.61 18.98
CA ARG A 34 -0.03 11.84 18.15
C ARG A 34 -1.32 12.02 17.34
N ASN A 35 -1.99 10.93 16.98
CA ASN A 35 -3.19 11.02 16.15
C ASN A 35 -4.38 11.52 16.96
N GLU A 36 -5.01 12.59 16.47
CA GLU A 36 -6.30 13.04 16.98
C GLU A 36 -7.33 11.93 16.79
N CYS A 37 -7.81 11.36 17.91
CA CYS A 37 -8.79 10.31 17.87
C CYS A 37 -10.20 10.90 17.97
N LEU A 38 -10.94 10.86 16.86
CA LEU A 38 -12.32 11.36 16.80
C LEU A 38 -13.29 10.55 17.67
N ALA A 39 -12.95 9.31 18.04
CA ALA A 39 -13.78 8.44 18.90
C ALA A 39 -12.95 7.51 19.80
N LEU A 40 -13.29 7.46 21.09
CA LEU A 40 -12.62 6.62 22.11
C LEU A 40 -12.67 5.12 21.77
N ALA A 41 -13.80 4.63 21.25
CA ALA A 41 -13.96 3.23 20.89
C ALA A 41 -12.96 2.77 19.81
N SER A 42 -12.68 3.63 18.82
CA SER A 42 -11.69 3.36 17.78
C SER A 42 -10.27 3.26 18.34
N LEU A 43 -9.91 4.14 19.27
CA LEU A 43 -8.61 4.10 19.96
C LEU A 43 -8.47 2.80 20.78
N GLN A 44 -9.48 2.45 21.56
CA GLN A 44 -9.51 1.21 22.34
C GLN A 44 -9.39 -0.03 21.46
N GLY A 45 -10.09 -0.07 20.32
CA GLY A 45 -9.99 -1.16 19.35
C GLY A 45 -8.59 -1.31 18.77
N ARG A 46 -7.93 -0.19 18.41
CA ARG A 46 -6.54 -0.20 17.93
C ARG A 46 -5.57 -0.72 19.00
N ILE A 47 -5.68 -0.24 20.24
CA ILE A 47 -4.84 -0.71 21.35
C ILE A 47 -5.05 -2.21 21.61
N LYS A 48 -6.30 -2.68 21.64
CA LYS A 48 -6.63 -4.09 21.90
C LYS A 48 -6.05 -5.04 20.85
N SER A 49 -6.02 -4.60 19.59
CA SER A 49 -5.53 -5.40 18.46
C SER A 49 -4.03 -5.25 18.20
N LEU A 50 -3.39 -4.23 18.77
CA LEU A 50 -1.99 -3.90 18.52
C LEU A 50 -1.03 -5.09 18.74
N PRO A 51 -1.12 -5.88 19.83
CA PRO A 51 -0.20 -7.00 20.04
C PRO A 51 -0.25 -8.05 18.93
N HIS A 52 -1.44 -8.32 18.42
CA HIS A 52 -1.63 -9.27 17.33
C HIS A 52 -0.96 -8.77 16.05
N TYR A 53 -1.21 -7.51 15.67
CA TYR A 53 -0.63 -6.96 14.44
C TYR A 53 0.89 -6.75 14.54
N VAL A 54 1.42 -6.37 15.70
CA VAL A 54 2.87 -6.26 15.91
C VAL A 54 3.55 -7.61 15.73
N LYS A 55 3.08 -8.66 16.41
CA LYS A 55 3.64 -10.02 16.29
C LYS A 55 3.54 -10.55 14.86
N ARG A 56 2.39 -10.35 14.22
CA ARG A 56 2.16 -10.76 12.83
C ARG A 56 3.14 -10.07 11.87
N THR A 57 3.35 -8.76 12.03
CA THR A 57 4.27 -8.00 11.18
C THR A 57 5.72 -8.40 11.44
N ALA A 58 6.14 -8.52 12.70
CA ALA A 58 7.49 -8.97 13.04
C ALA A 58 7.82 -10.35 12.43
N PHE A 59 6.88 -11.30 12.53
CA PHE A 59 7.01 -12.62 11.91
C PHE A 59 7.10 -12.55 10.38
N ALA A 60 6.25 -11.72 9.76
CA ALA A 60 6.25 -11.53 8.31
C ALA A 60 7.57 -10.93 7.80
N LEU A 61 8.13 -9.95 8.53
CA LEU A 61 9.41 -9.32 8.20
C LEU A 61 10.57 -10.33 8.23
N LEU A 62 10.65 -11.18 9.26
CA LEU A 62 11.69 -12.22 9.36
C LEU A 62 11.60 -13.28 8.27
N LYS A 63 10.39 -13.58 7.78
CA LYS A 63 10.15 -14.61 6.75
C LYS A 63 10.07 -14.04 5.32
N ALA A 64 10.17 -12.73 5.14
CA ALA A 64 9.96 -12.11 3.83
C ALA A 64 11.05 -12.55 2.83
N GLN A 65 10.62 -12.99 1.64
CA GLN A 65 11.54 -13.24 0.54
C GLN A 65 11.64 -11.97 -0.29
N THR A 66 12.61 -11.13 0.06
CA THR A 66 12.81 -9.80 -0.53
C THR A 66 14.29 -9.56 -0.81
N PRO A 67 14.64 -8.78 -1.84
CA PRO A 67 16.02 -8.34 -2.06
C PRO A 67 16.47 -7.24 -1.08
N LEU A 68 15.57 -6.74 -0.23
CA LEU A 68 15.87 -5.67 0.72
C LEU A 68 16.46 -6.24 2.01
N ALA A 69 17.44 -5.55 2.58
CA ALA A 69 17.95 -5.89 3.90
C ALA A 69 16.98 -5.37 4.97
N LEU A 70 16.77 -6.15 6.03
CA LEU A 70 15.95 -5.76 7.17
C LEU A 70 16.82 -5.03 8.20
N ASP A 71 16.37 -3.84 8.62
CA ASP A 71 16.84 -3.19 9.84
C ASP A 71 15.94 -3.65 10.99
N ILE A 72 16.47 -4.55 11.81
CA ILE A 72 15.76 -5.13 12.96
C ILE A 72 15.47 -4.07 14.03
N GLN A 73 16.40 -3.13 14.24
CA GLN A 73 16.33 -2.10 15.27
C GLN A 73 15.24 -1.07 14.97
N ASN A 74 15.07 -0.74 13.69
CA ASN A 74 14.02 0.20 13.27
C ASN A 74 12.75 -0.49 12.75
N ALA A 75 12.75 -1.81 12.60
CA ALA A 75 11.69 -2.57 11.92
C ALA A 75 11.32 -1.98 10.53
N SER A 76 12.34 -1.76 9.70
CA SER A 76 12.19 -1.20 8.35
C SER A 76 13.07 -1.88 7.31
N TRP A 77 12.68 -1.76 6.04
CA TRP A 77 13.51 -2.20 4.93
C TRP A 77 14.57 -1.15 4.57
N LEU A 78 15.81 -1.60 4.38
CA LEU A 78 16.91 -0.79 3.92
C LEU A 78 16.99 -0.82 2.39
N ALA A 79 16.94 0.37 1.79
CA ALA A 79 17.19 0.57 0.36
C ALA A 79 17.90 1.91 0.14
N LYS A 80 18.84 1.96 -0.81
CA LYS A 80 19.54 3.19 -1.17
C LYS A 80 18.56 4.20 -1.80
N GLN A 81 18.38 5.34 -1.14
CA GLN A 81 17.53 6.41 -1.64
C GLN A 81 18.21 7.19 -2.76
N VAL A 82 17.51 7.31 -3.88
CA VAL A 82 17.93 8.10 -5.05
C VAL A 82 17.60 9.58 -4.85
N ALA A 83 18.37 10.47 -5.49
CA ALA A 83 18.20 11.92 -5.32
C ALA A 83 16.88 12.45 -5.88
N ARG A 84 16.43 11.93 -7.03
CA ARG A 84 15.16 12.31 -7.68
C ARG A 84 14.12 11.20 -7.51
N SER A 85 12.86 11.58 -7.30
CA SER A 85 11.75 10.62 -7.21
C SER A 85 11.60 9.81 -8.51
N PRO A 86 11.44 8.47 -8.44
CA PRO A 86 11.26 7.63 -9.61
C PRO A 86 9.88 7.82 -10.28
N GLU A 87 8.96 8.52 -9.63
CA GLU A 87 7.60 8.81 -10.13
C GLU A 87 7.63 9.77 -11.30
N ILE A 88 8.55 10.75 -11.27
CA ILE A 88 8.57 11.89 -12.20
C ILE A 88 8.56 11.43 -13.66
N SER A 89 9.34 10.40 -14.00
CA SER A 89 9.41 9.88 -15.37
C SER A 89 8.18 9.07 -15.79
N GLN A 90 7.48 8.44 -14.85
CA GLN A 90 6.30 7.66 -15.15
C GLN A 90 5.07 8.56 -15.33
N LEU A 91 4.94 9.58 -14.49
CA LEU A 91 3.82 10.50 -14.54
C LEU A 91 3.83 11.39 -15.80
N SER A 92 5.00 11.67 -16.39
CA SER A 92 5.08 12.41 -17.66
C SER A 92 4.58 11.64 -18.88
N ALA A 93 4.61 10.31 -18.83
CA ALA A 93 4.16 9.42 -19.90
C ALA A 93 3.19 8.36 -19.33
N TYR A 94 2.21 8.84 -18.56
CA TYR A 94 1.37 7.99 -17.71
C TYR A 94 0.62 6.91 -18.49
N ASP A 95 -0.01 7.27 -19.62
CA ASP A 95 -0.83 6.32 -20.37
C ASP A 95 0.00 5.24 -21.07
N GLU A 96 1.11 5.64 -21.68
CA GLU A 96 2.04 4.73 -22.37
C GLU A 96 2.80 3.82 -21.41
N THR A 97 2.98 4.22 -20.15
CA THR A 97 3.81 3.49 -19.19
C THR A 97 3.01 2.79 -18.10
N VAL A 98 2.19 3.52 -17.35
CA VAL A 98 1.43 3.02 -16.20
C VAL A 98 0.16 2.34 -16.69
N THR A 99 -0.70 3.06 -17.42
CA THR A 99 -1.98 2.53 -17.91
C THR A 99 -1.77 1.32 -18.82
N ALA A 100 -0.83 1.41 -19.77
CA ALA A 100 -0.49 0.29 -20.65
C ALA A 100 0.01 -0.95 -19.87
N TRP A 101 0.76 -0.77 -18.78
CA TRP A 101 1.24 -1.90 -17.98
C TRP A 101 0.08 -2.64 -17.29
N TYR A 102 -0.84 -1.89 -16.66
CA TYR A 102 -2.02 -2.48 -16.02
C TYR A 102 -2.98 -3.12 -17.03
N LYS A 103 -3.14 -2.55 -18.24
CA LYS A 103 -3.91 -3.16 -19.34
C LYS A 103 -3.27 -4.41 -19.93
N SER A 104 -1.93 -4.53 -19.87
CA SER A 104 -1.19 -5.65 -20.47
C SER A 104 -1.29 -6.98 -19.71
N GLN A 105 -2.09 -7.04 -18.66
CA GLN A 105 -2.17 -8.18 -17.77
C GLN A 105 -3.57 -8.32 -17.18
N GLU A 106 -3.92 -9.54 -16.77
CA GLU A 106 -5.09 -9.76 -15.95
C GLU A 106 -4.80 -9.28 -14.52
N LEU A 107 -5.65 -8.39 -14.01
CA LEU A 107 -5.56 -7.92 -12.64
C LEU A 107 -6.18 -8.95 -11.72
N VAL A 108 -5.58 -9.12 -10.54
CA VAL A 108 -6.04 -10.08 -9.54
C VAL A 108 -6.09 -9.44 -8.16
N HIS A 109 -7.01 -9.92 -7.35
CA HIS A 109 -7.16 -9.50 -5.95
C HIS A 109 -5.86 -9.76 -5.17
N GLY A 110 -5.52 -8.84 -4.27
CA GLY A 110 -4.31 -8.91 -3.46
C GLY A 110 -3.02 -8.54 -4.19
N LEU A 111 -3.08 -8.15 -5.47
CA LEU A 111 -1.91 -7.63 -6.17
C LEU A 111 -1.44 -6.32 -5.50
N VAL A 112 -0.20 -6.30 -5.01
CA VAL A 112 0.40 -5.11 -4.39
C VAL A 112 0.76 -4.10 -5.46
N VAL A 113 0.28 -2.87 -5.31
CA VAL A 113 0.48 -1.77 -6.24
C VAL A 113 1.11 -0.56 -5.53
N PRO A 114 2.07 0.12 -6.18
CA PRO A 114 2.66 1.34 -5.67
C PRO A 114 1.80 2.55 -6.05
N ILE A 115 1.61 3.45 -5.10
CA ILE A 115 0.80 4.64 -5.24
C ILE A 115 1.65 5.86 -4.92
N ALA A 116 1.69 6.81 -5.85
CA ALA A 116 2.34 8.09 -5.69
C ALA A 116 1.47 9.01 -4.84
N LEU A 117 2.01 9.50 -3.73
CA LEU A 117 1.46 10.57 -2.91
C LEU A 117 2.33 11.81 -3.02
N ASN A 118 1.96 12.87 -2.30
CA ASN A 118 2.79 14.07 -2.25
C ASN A 118 4.15 13.78 -1.57
N GLY A 119 5.19 13.66 -2.40
CA GLY A 119 6.57 13.53 -1.97
C GLY A 119 6.99 12.14 -1.50
N HIS A 120 6.19 11.08 -1.70
CA HIS A 120 6.58 9.70 -1.36
C HIS A 120 5.67 8.67 -2.03
N ILE A 121 6.12 7.42 -2.03
CA ILE A 121 5.40 6.28 -2.59
C ILE A 121 4.93 5.38 -1.44
N VAL A 122 3.68 4.95 -1.50
CA VAL A 122 3.09 4.01 -0.54
C VAL A 122 2.70 2.71 -1.24
N LEU A 123 2.49 1.65 -0.45
CA LEU A 123 1.97 0.38 -0.94
C LEU A 123 0.49 0.24 -0.61
N ASP A 124 -0.28 -0.23 -1.57
CA ASP A 124 -1.64 -0.72 -1.34
C ASP A 124 -1.85 -2.02 -2.14
N CYS A 125 -3.03 -2.62 -2.04
CA CYS A 125 -3.38 -3.79 -2.83
C CYS A 125 -4.76 -3.66 -3.47
N ILE A 126 -4.94 -4.35 -4.61
CA ILE A 126 -6.21 -4.44 -5.32
C ILE A 126 -7.21 -5.24 -4.48
N ASP A 127 -8.36 -4.66 -4.16
CA ASP A 127 -9.43 -5.31 -3.40
C ASP A 127 -10.73 -5.51 -4.18
N ARG A 128 -10.93 -4.78 -5.28
CA ARG A 128 -12.05 -4.98 -6.23
C ARG A 128 -11.61 -4.72 -7.67
N ILE A 129 -12.22 -5.41 -8.62
CA ILE A 129 -11.96 -5.26 -10.06
C ILE A 129 -13.30 -5.14 -10.78
N ASP A 130 -13.40 -4.16 -11.67
CA ASP A 130 -14.58 -3.88 -12.50
C ASP A 130 -14.14 -3.92 -13.97
N LEU A 131 -14.39 -5.07 -14.60
CA LEU A 131 -13.97 -5.34 -15.98
C LEU A 131 -14.80 -4.54 -17.00
N GLU A 132 -16.05 -4.20 -16.69
CA GLU A 132 -16.94 -3.45 -17.58
C GLU A 132 -16.45 -2.00 -17.72
N LYS A 133 -16.16 -1.35 -16.58
CA LYS A 133 -15.70 0.05 -16.55
C LYS A 133 -14.17 0.18 -16.64
N GLN A 134 -13.46 -0.94 -16.84
CA GLN A 134 -12.00 -0.98 -16.96
C GLN A 134 -11.31 -0.22 -15.81
N ARG A 135 -11.69 -0.55 -14.58
CA ARG A 135 -11.21 0.10 -13.36
C ARG A 135 -10.99 -0.93 -12.26
N PHE A 136 -10.18 -0.57 -11.28
CA PHE A 136 -9.99 -1.39 -10.08
C PHE A 136 -9.91 -0.50 -8.85
N ARG A 137 -10.25 -1.07 -7.70
CA ARG A 137 -10.18 -0.40 -6.41
C ARG A 137 -8.98 -0.92 -5.63
N THR A 138 -8.25 -0.02 -5.00
CA THR A 138 -7.31 -0.38 -3.95
C THR A 138 -7.92 -0.12 -2.59
N ASN A 139 -7.46 -0.84 -1.59
CA ASN A 139 -8.16 -0.90 -0.32
C ASN A 139 -8.17 0.41 0.48
N VAL A 140 -7.14 1.25 0.35
CA VAL A 140 -7.04 2.53 1.05
C VAL A 140 -7.33 3.70 0.12
N TYR A 141 -6.83 3.66 -1.11
CA TYR A 141 -6.82 4.83 -2.01
C TYR A 141 -7.93 4.86 -3.06
N GLY A 142 -8.84 3.88 -3.05
CA GLY A 142 -10.08 3.94 -3.83
C GLY A 142 -9.91 3.52 -5.29
N TRP A 143 -10.76 4.05 -6.16
CA TRP A 143 -10.90 3.62 -7.55
C TRP A 143 -9.88 4.26 -8.50
N PHE A 144 -9.26 3.44 -9.33
CA PHE A 144 -8.41 3.86 -10.44
C PHE A 144 -8.98 3.41 -11.77
N TYR A 145 -9.04 4.34 -12.72
CA TYR A 145 -9.59 4.14 -14.05
C TYR A 145 -8.45 3.93 -15.05
N LEU A 146 -8.58 2.91 -15.90
CA LEU A 146 -7.60 2.62 -16.94
C LEU A 146 -8.03 3.19 -18.31
N MET A 147 -9.20 3.81 -18.41
CA MET A 147 -9.68 4.47 -19.64
C MET A 147 -9.32 5.95 -19.62
N ASP A 148 -9.22 6.54 -20.81
CA ASP A 148 -8.90 7.96 -20.95
C ASP A 148 -10.05 8.83 -20.40
N ASN A 149 -9.69 9.90 -19.69
CA ASN A 149 -10.58 10.79 -18.95
C ASN A 149 -11.68 11.50 -19.79
N GLU A 150 -11.66 11.37 -21.13
CA GLU A 150 -12.74 11.91 -21.97
C GLU A 150 -14.08 11.24 -21.67
N THR A 151 -14.09 9.95 -21.33
CA THR A 151 -15.32 9.20 -21.03
C THR A 151 -15.88 9.45 -19.63
N VAL A 152 -15.03 9.80 -18.66
CA VAL A 152 -15.46 10.07 -17.27
C VAL A 152 -16.18 11.42 -17.18
N SER A 153 -15.72 12.43 -17.94
CA SER A 153 -16.42 13.71 -18.08
C SER A 153 -17.75 13.56 -18.84
N ALA A 154 -17.80 12.70 -19.86
CA ALA A 154 -19.03 12.42 -20.60
C ALA A 154 -20.07 11.62 -19.78
N ALA A 155 -19.65 10.67 -18.95
CA ALA A 155 -20.55 9.92 -18.06
C ALA A 155 -21.11 10.79 -16.92
N SER A 156 -20.29 11.69 -16.36
CA SER A 156 -20.73 12.67 -15.34
C SER A 156 -21.63 13.76 -15.95
N ASN A 157 -21.42 14.14 -17.21
CA ASN A 157 -22.26 15.12 -17.92
C ASN A 157 -23.56 14.51 -18.49
N ARG A 158 -23.58 13.22 -18.86
CA ARG A 158 -24.80 12.54 -19.34
C ARG A 158 -25.78 12.26 -18.21
N ALA A 159 -25.30 11.92 -17.01
CA ALA A 159 -26.13 11.77 -15.82
C ALA A 159 -26.75 13.10 -15.32
N LYS A 160 -26.19 14.25 -15.69
CA LYS A 160 -26.73 15.59 -15.35
C LYS A 160 -27.76 16.12 -16.35
N ASN A 161 -27.79 15.61 -17.59
CA ASN A 161 -28.64 16.18 -18.65
C ASN A 161 -29.98 15.45 -18.87
N GLU A 162 -30.26 14.37 -18.14
CA GLU A 162 -31.53 13.62 -18.25
C GLU A 162 -32.43 13.75 -16.99
N GLY A 163 -32.14 14.69 -16.09
CA GLY A 163 -32.79 14.82 -14.78
C GLY A 163 -33.83 15.93 -14.59
N ASP A 164 -34.23 16.67 -15.63
CA ASP A 164 -35.23 17.75 -15.52
C ASP A 164 -36.58 17.37 -16.18
N ARG A 165 -37.32 16.45 -15.55
CA ARG A 165 -38.81 16.47 -15.50
C ARG A 165 -39.37 15.38 -14.57
N ALA A 166 -39.73 15.82 -13.37
CA ALA A 166 -40.73 15.32 -12.40
C ALA A 166 -41.32 13.89 -12.56
N SER A 167 -41.18 13.08 -11.51
CA SER A 167 -42.29 12.68 -10.64
C SER A 167 -41.79 12.03 -9.34
N GLU A 168 -42.35 12.46 -8.22
CA GLU A 168 -42.14 11.93 -6.87
C GLU A 168 -42.87 10.59 -6.71
N ALA A 169 -42.13 9.50 -6.49
CA ALA A 169 -42.49 8.35 -5.63
C ALA A 169 -41.41 7.25 -5.74
N ASP A 170 -40.89 6.84 -4.59
CA ASP A 170 -40.26 5.56 -4.26
C ASP A 170 -39.21 4.95 -5.22
N ILE A 171 -37.92 4.96 -4.81
CA ILE A 171 -36.97 3.84 -4.97
C ILE A 171 -35.82 4.03 -3.96
N GLU A 172 -35.72 3.08 -3.02
CA GLU A 172 -34.56 2.81 -2.19
C GLU A 172 -33.43 2.20 -3.05
N ALA A 173 -32.18 2.67 -2.85
CA ALA A 173 -30.94 1.88 -2.75
C ALA A 173 -29.68 2.65 -3.20
N ASP A 174 -28.63 2.50 -2.39
CA ASP A 174 -27.20 2.74 -2.67
C ASP A 174 -26.68 4.18 -2.76
N SER A 175 -26.75 4.87 -1.63
CA SER A 175 -25.87 6.01 -1.33
C SER A 175 -24.55 5.53 -0.68
N GLU A 176 -23.65 4.91 -1.44
CA GLU A 176 -22.24 4.88 -1.04
C GLU A 176 -21.63 6.24 -1.38
N ALA A 177 -21.67 7.11 -0.38
CA ALA A 177 -21.14 8.47 -0.40
C ALA A 177 -19.74 8.52 -1.03
N GLU A 178 -19.63 9.31 -2.10
CA GLU A 178 -18.38 9.91 -2.54
C GLU A 178 -17.82 10.75 -1.39
N SER A 179 -17.04 10.11 -0.51
CA SER A 179 -16.25 10.86 0.46
C SER A 179 -15.19 11.59 -0.34
N GLU A 180 -15.40 12.90 -0.41
CA GLU A 180 -14.53 13.93 -0.96
C GLU A 180 -13.22 13.96 -0.16
N VAL A 181 -12.40 12.91 -0.31
CA VAL A 181 -11.04 12.89 0.21
C VAL A 181 -10.29 13.94 -0.58
N THR A 182 -9.96 15.05 0.09
CA THR A 182 -9.04 16.11 -0.33
C THR A 182 -8.14 15.64 -1.47
N ARG A 183 -8.28 16.22 -2.68
CA ARG A 183 -7.53 15.89 -3.91
C ARG A 183 -6.02 16.15 -3.76
N HIS A 184 -5.37 15.41 -2.87
CA HIS A 184 -3.97 15.09 -3.01
C HIS A 184 -3.88 14.30 -4.32
N LYS A 185 -2.96 14.68 -5.20
CA LYS A 185 -2.75 13.99 -6.48
C LYS A 185 -2.25 12.57 -6.20
N VAL A 186 -3.19 11.64 -6.03
CA VAL A 186 -2.93 10.21 -5.87
C VAL A 186 -2.86 9.61 -7.28
N ASN A 187 -1.74 9.01 -7.63
CA ASN A 187 -1.57 8.37 -8.94
C ASN A 187 -1.01 6.96 -8.79
N LEU A 188 -1.40 6.05 -9.68
CA LEU A 188 -0.73 4.77 -9.76
C LEU A 188 0.68 4.94 -10.30
N LEU A 189 1.54 3.99 -9.97
CA LEU A 189 2.83 3.84 -10.61
C LEU A 189 2.94 2.44 -11.18
N LYS A 190 3.72 2.30 -12.25
CA LYS A 190 4.15 1.00 -12.73
C LYS A 190 5.10 0.37 -11.69
N PRO A 191 4.79 -0.83 -11.18
CA PRO A 191 5.68 -1.56 -10.29
C PRO A 191 7.03 -1.82 -10.97
N THR A 192 8.09 -1.29 -10.38
CA THR A 192 9.48 -1.58 -10.75
C THR A 192 10.28 -1.82 -9.48
N LYS A 193 11.43 -2.49 -9.57
CA LYS A 193 12.29 -2.71 -8.39
C LYS A 193 12.59 -1.39 -7.67
N LYS A 194 12.92 -0.33 -8.42
CA LYS A 194 13.19 1.01 -7.85
C LYS A 194 11.99 1.59 -7.11
N VAL A 195 10.80 1.56 -7.73
CA VAL A 195 9.55 2.09 -7.15
C VAL A 195 9.13 1.29 -5.93
N MET A 196 9.11 -0.05 -6.03
CA MET A 196 8.71 -0.92 -4.92
C MET A 196 9.69 -0.82 -3.75
N SER A 197 11.01 -0.78 -4.01
CA SER A 197 12.01 -0.62 -2.95
C SER A 197 11.91 0.74 -2.26
N ALA A 198 11.65 1.81 -3.02
CA ALA A 198 11.40 3.13 -2.46
C ALA A 198 10.18 3.16 -1.53
N ALA A 199 9.08 2.53 -1.94
CA ALA A 199 7.87 2.42 -1.12
C ALA A 199 8.12 1.59 0.16
N CYS A 200 8.78 0.43 0.02
CA CYS A 200 9.11 -0.45 1.17
C CYS A 200 10.02 0.22 2.20
N ALA A 201 10.93 1.07 1.75
CA ALA A 201 11.86 1.81 2.61
C ALA A 201 11.34 3.20 3.01
N GLY A 202 10.11 3.55 2.64
CA GLY A 202 9.46 4.82 2.97
C GLY A 202 10.21 6.06 2.47
N HIS A 203 10.88 5.97 1.33
CA HIS A 203 11.66 7.08 0.77
C HIS A 203 10.81 8.32 0.48
N ARG A 204 11.42 9.49 0.67
CA ARG A 204 10.73 10.78 0.53
C ARG A 204 11.50 11.78 -0.32
N TRP A 205 10.76 12.65 -0.99
CA TRP A 205 11.28 13.73 -1.80
C TRP A 205 10.47 15.00 -1.60
N LYS A 206 11.14 16.14 -1.74
CA LYS A 206 10.52 17.46 -1.83
C LYS A 206 11.42 18.36 -2.68
N ASP A 207 10.82 19.11 -3.61
CA ASP A 207 11.53 20.07 -4.46
C ASP A 207 12.77 19.47 -5.18
N GLY A 208 12.64 18.21 -5.63
CA GLY A 208 13.71 17.50 -6.32
C GLY A 208 14.87 17.01 -5.43
N GLN A 209 14.73 17.14 -4.11
CA GLN A 209 15.71 16.69 -3.12
C GLN A 209 15.16 15.52 -2.29
N LYS A 210 16.07 14.65 -1.84
CA LYS A 210 15.73 13.56 -0.91
C LYS A 210 15.49 14.11 0.50
N LEU A 211 14.46 13.61 1.17
CA LEU A 211 14.20 13.84 2.59
C LEU A 211 14.47 12.57 3.39
N GLN A 212 14.51 12.68 4.72
CA GLN A 212 14.56 11.51 5.58
C GLN A 212 13.34 10.60 5.30
N PRO A 213 13.55 9.28 5.15
CA PRO A 213 12.46 8.34 4.98
C PRO A 213 11.45 8.40 6.13
N ILE A 214 10.20 8.09 5.82
CA ILE A 214 9.18 7.83 6.84
C ILE A 214 9.11 6.34 7.12
N MET A 215 8.67 6.01 8.33
CA MET A 215 8.38 4.63 8.67
C MET A 215 7.07 4.19 8.01
N PRO A 216 7.06 3.11 7.21
CA PRO A 216 5.83 2.56 6.66
C PRO A 216 4.91 2.07 7.78
N SER A 217 3.60 2.18 7.57
CA SER A 217 2.60 1.65 8.51
C SER A 217 2.71 0.12 8.66
N LEU A 218 2.12 -0.45 9.72
CA LEU A 218 2.03 -1.92 9.86
C LEU A 218 1.42 -2.59 8.62
N ARG A 219 0.43 -1.93 8.00
CA ARG A 219 -0.20 -2.42 6.77
C ARG A 219 0.78 -2.47 5.61
N GLU A 220 1.49 -1.38 5.36
CA GLU A 220 2.48 -1.31 4.28
C GLU A 220 3.62 -2.29 4.49
N LEU A 221 4.07 -2.48 5.74
CA LEU A 221 5.05 -3.51 6.08
C LEU A 221 4.54 -4.92 5.75
N LEU A 222 3.29 -5.25 6.10
CA LEU A 222 2.71 -6.54 5.75
C LEU A 222 2.60 -6.71 4.22
N LEU A 223 2.15 -5.68 3.50
CA LEU A 223 2.10 -5.69 2.04
C LEU A 223 3.48 -5.90 1.43
N SER A 224 4.51 -5.23 1.97
CA SER A 224 5.90 -5.36 1.49
C SER A 224 6.43 -6.80 1.59
N CYS A 225 5.98 -7.58 2.59
CA CYS A 225 6.36 -8.98 2.77
C CYS A 225 5.72 -9.92 1.73
N THR A 226 4.63 -9.47 1.09
CA THR A 226 3.85 -10.24 0.10
C THR A 226 4.18 -9.90 -1.35
N ILE A 227 5.11 -8.95 -1.58
CA ILE A 227 5.53 -8.59 -2.94
C ILE A 227 6.24 -9.77 -3.61
N ASN A 228 5.79 -10.11 -4.82
CA ASN A 228 6.52 -11.02 -5.70
C ASN A 228 7.62 -10.25 -6.46
N TRP A 229 8.83 -10.21 -5.88
CA TRP A 229 9.98 -9.51 -6.46
C TRP A 229 10.51 -10.11 -7.77
N ARG A 230 10.06 -11.32 -8.13
CA ARG A 230 10.38 -11.97 -9.41
C ARG A 230 9.37 -11.60 -10.49
N ASN A 231 8.11 -11.40 -10.13
CA ASN A 231 7.04 -11.06 -11.06
C ASN A 231 6.00 -10.14 -10.40
N PHE A 232 6.08 -8.83 -10.68
CA PHE A 232 5.12 -7.87 -10.15
C PHE A 232 3.71 -7.95 -10.74
N LYS A 233 3.47 -8.83 -11.73
CA LYS A 233 2.13 -9.06 -12.28
C LYS A 233 1.29 -10.03 -11.45
N GLN A 234 1.91 -10.72 -10.48
CA GLN A 234 1.26 -11.77 -9.70
C GLN A 234 1.48 -11.53 -8.20
N PRO A 235 0.46 -11.73 -7.35
CA PRO A 235 0.65 -11.84 -5.92
C PRO A 235 1.62 -12.98 -5.60
N ARG A 236 2.29 -12.90 -4.46
CA ARG A 236 3.05 -14.04 -3.97
C ARG A 236 2.04 -15.10 -3.53
N VAL A 237 2.06 -16.26 -4.21
CA VAL A 237 1.28 -17.42 -3.76
C VAL A 237 1.84 -17.81 -2.40
N ASN A 238 1.01 -17.77 -1.36
CA ASN A 238 1.37 -18.31 -0.06
C ASN A 238 1.70 -19.79 -0.30
N LEU A 239 2.98 -20.16 -0.24
CA LEU A 239 3.32 -21.56 0.00
C LEU A 239 2.67 -21.91 1.34
N PRO A 240 1.89 -22.99 1.44
CA PRO A 240 1.31 -23.40 2.71
C PRO A 240 2.44 -23.49 3.74
N ASP A 241 2.24 -22.87 4.89
CA ASP A 241 3.12 -23.01 6.05
C ASP A 241 3.18 -24.51 6.39
N ASN A 242 4.28 -25.19 6.04
CA ASN A 242 4.63 -26.51 6.57
C ASN A 242 5.34 -26.36 7.91
#